data_AF-A0A7Y2C0B6-F1
#
_entry.id   AF-A0A7Y2C0B6-F1
#
_cell.length_a   1.000
_cell.length_b   1.000
_cell.length_c   1.000
_cell.angle_alpha   90.00
_cell.angle_beta   90.00
_cell.angle_gamma   90.00
#
_symmetry.space_group_name_H-M   'P 1'
#
loop_
_entity.id
_entity.type
_entity.pdbx_description
1 polymer ?
#
loop_
_entity_poly.entity_id
_entity_poly.type
_entity_poly.pdbx_seq_one_letter_code
_entity_poly.pdbx_strand_id
1 'polypeptide(L)' 'MDPKYKVFIATSIDGYIADKNDGIEWLDIVPNPNHEDMGYYDFIAGIDVILMGRRSFQKVASMDVGWPYQI' A
#
# COMPACT_ATOMS: atom_id res chain seq x y z
N MET A 1 20.02 -0.69 -18.72
CA MET A 1 19.42 0.40 -17.92
C MET A 1 19.61 0.03 -16.47
N ASP A 2 19.92 1.01 -15.62
CA ASP A 2 20.00 0.79 -14.18
C ASP A 2 18.58 0.61 -13.60
N PRO A 3 18.42 -0.28 -12.60
CA PRO A 3 17.14 -0.44 -11.92
C PRO A 3 16.72 0.87 -11.25
N LYS A 4 15.44 1.24 -11.40
CA LYS A 4 14.84 2.40 -10.71
C LYS A 4 13.98 1.91 -9.56
N TYR A 5 14.23 2.45 -8.37
CA TYR A 5 13.46 2.14 -7.18
C TYR A 5 12.46 3.26 -6.93
N LYS A 6 11.20 2.88 -6.68
CA LYS A 6 10.11 3.81 -6.38
C LYS A 6 9.41 3.36 -5.10
N VAL A 7 8.91 4.32 -4.33
CA VAL A 7 8.07 4.08 -3.15
C VAL A 7 6.75 4.81 -3.37
N PHE A 8 5.65 4.12 -3.08
CA PHE A 8 4.31 4.66 -3.03
C PHE A 8 3.66 4.17 -1.74
N ILE A 9 3.35 5.08 -0.82
CA ILE A 9 2.93 4.73 0.54
C ILE A 9 2.04 5.82 1.14
N ALA A 10 1.04 5.41 1.93
CA ALA A 10 0.27 6.30 2.78
C ALA A 10 0.93 6.45 4.15
N THR A 11 0.88 7.64 4.74
CA THR A 11 1.43 7.91 6.07
C THR A 11 0.57 8.90 6.85
N SER A 12 0.61 8.81 8.18
CA SER A 12 0.12 9.86 9.07
C SER A 12 0.94 11.14 8.91
N ILE A 13 0.43 12.25 9.44
CA ILE A 13 1.09 13.56 9.36
C ILE A 13 2.48 13.55 10.04
N ASP A 14 2.64 12.72 11.07
CA ASP A 14 3.88 12.52 11.83
C ASP A 14 4.76 11.38 11.30
N GLY A 15 4.43 10.79 10.14
CA GLY A 15 5.33 9.89 9.41
C GLY A 15 5.21 8.40 9.74
N TYR A 16 4.16 7.97 10.45
CA TYR A 16 3.90 6.56 10.72
C TYR A 16 3.04 5.93 9.62
N ILE A 17 3.18 4.62 9.42
CA ILE A 17 2.43 3.85 8.39
C ILE A 17 1.48 2.80 9.01
N ALA A 18 1.62 2.57 10.31
CA ALA A 18 0.78 1.70 11.11
C ALA A 18 0.73 2.25 12.54
N ASP A 19 -0.32 1.93 13.28
CA ASP A 19 -0.43 2.30 14.68
C ASP A 19 0.44 1.41 15.59
N LYS A 20 0.35 1.63 16.91
CA LYS A 20 1.13 0.88 17.92
C LYS A 20 0.77 -0.61 18.01
N ASN A 21 -0.35 -1.03 17.41
CA ASN A 21 -0.90 -2.37 17.41
C ASN A 21 -0.87 -3.01 16.01
N ASP A 22 -0.06 -2.50 15.07
CA ASP A 22 -0.01 -2.94 13.66
C ASP A 22 -1.33 -2.72 12.86
N GLY A 23 -2.16 -1.80 13.34
CA GLY A 23 -3.40 -1.36 12.73
C GLY A 23 -3.19 -0.36 11.59
N ILE A 24 -4.08 -0.41 10.60
CA ILE A 24 -4.12 0.52 9.45
C ILE A 24 -5.51 1.14 9.26
N GLU A 25 -6.41 0.98 10.24
CA GLU A 25 -7.80 1.44 10.22
C GLU A 25 -7.90 2.97 10.15
N TRP A 26 -6.81 3.67 10.46
CA TRP A 26 -6.69 5.11 10.28
C TRP A 26 -6.79 5.54 8.80
N LEU A 27 -6.52 4.63 7.85
CA LEU A 27 -6.71 4.87 6.42
C LEU A 27 -8.19 5.11 6.07
N ASP A 28 -9.12 4.55 6.85
CA ASP A 28 -10.57 4.66 6.62
C ASP A 28 -11.20 5.91 7.26
N ILE A 29 -10.42 6.73 7.98
CA ILE A 29 -10.91 7.96 8.62
C ILE A 29 -11.40 8.97 7.57
N VAL A 30 -10.74 8.99 6.40
CA VAL A 30 -11.14 9.84 5.28
C VAL A 30 -12.03 9.01 4.35
N PRO A 31 -13.34 9.32 4.24
CA PRO A 31 -14.24 8.54 3.41
C PRO A 31 -13.89 8.68 1.93
N ASN A 32 -13.87 7.55 1.19
CA ASN A 32 -13.70 7.52 -0.26
C ASN A 32 -14.94 6.91 -0.94
N PRO A 33 -16.11 7.59 -0.93
CA PRO A 33 -17.38 7.05 -1.41
C PRO A 33 -17.40 6.82 -2.93
N ASN A 34 -16.56 7.52 -3.68
CA ASN A 34 -16.47 7.40 -5.13
C ASN A 34 -15.38 6.41 -5.57
N HIS A 35 -14.68 5.78 -4.62
CA HIS A 35 -13.55 4.88 -4.90
C HIS A 35 -12.50 5.51 -5.81
N GLU A 36 -12.11 6.77 -5.53
CA GLU A 36 -11.04 7.44 -6.24
C GLU A 36 -9.73 6.67 -6.07
N ASP A 37 -8.99 6.45 -7.16
CA ASP A 37 -7.77 5.62 -7.22
C ASP A 37 -6.57 6.23 -6.46
N MET A 38 -6.53 7.57 -6.36
CA MET A 38 -5.43 8.31 -5.73
C MET A 38 -4.04 8.01 -6.34
N GLY A 39 -3.97 7.52 -7.59
CA GLY A 39 -2.74 7.30 -8.36
C GLY A 39 -2.13 5.90 -8.22
N TYR A 40 -2.81 4.95 -7.57
CA TYR A 40 -2.29 3.59 -7.40
C TYR A 40 -2.21 2.83 -8.73
N TYR A 41 -3.26 2.86 -9.57
CA TYR A 41 -3.28 2.13 -10.84
C TYR A 41 -2.21 2.63 -11.82
N ASP A 42 -2.06 3.95 -11.96
CA ASP A 42 -1.02 4.54 -12.80
C ASP A 42 0.39 4.22 -12.28
N PHE A 43 0.56 4.16 -10.95
CA PHE A 43 1.83 3.80 -10.34
C PHE A 43 2.21 2.34 -10.62
N ILE A 44 1.29 1.41 -10.33
CA ILE A 44 1.57 -0.03 -10.39
C ILE A 44 1.74 -0.54 -11.82
N ALA A 45 1.08 0.09 -12.81
CA ALA A 45 1.19 -0.25 -14.23
C ALA A 45 2.63 -0.17 -14.79
N GLY A 46 3.52 0.58 -14.13
CA GLY A 46 4.93 0.72 -14.50
C GLY A 46 5.92 0.00 -13.58
N ILE A 47 5.46 -0.97 -12.77
CA ILE A 47 6.29 -1.72 -11.82
C ILE A 47 6.46 -3.16 -12.30
N ASP A 48 7.71 -3.58 -12.53
CA ASP A 48 8.02 -4.96 -12.94
C ASP A 48 8.12 -5.93 -11.75
N VAL A 49 8.52 -5.43 -10.57
CA VAL A 49 8.80 -6.25 -9.38
C VAL A 49 8.44 -5.49 -8.11
N ILE A 50 7.76 -6.16 -7.19
CA ILE A 50 7.51 -5.66 -5.84
C ILE A 50 8.51 -6.29 -4.86
N LEU A 51 9.24 -5.44 -4.14
CA LEU A 51 10.02 -5.84 -2.98
C LEU A 51 9.29 -5.41 -1.71
N MET A 52 9.00 -6.35 -0.82
CA MET A 52 8.22 -6.09 0.39
C MET A 52 8.82 -6.79 1.61
N GLY A 53 8.82 -6.10 2.76
CA GLY A 53 9.24 -6.68 4.03
C GLY A 53 8.25 -7.70 4.58
N ARG A 54 8.72 -8.61 5.43
CA ARG A 54 7.90 -9.71 6.00
C ARG A 54 6.61 -9.22 6.69
N ARG A 55 6.69 -8.14 7.48
CA ARG A 55 5.53 -7.60 8.22
C ARG A 55 4.44 -7.11 7.26
N SER A 56 4.83 -6.36 6.23
CA SER A 56 3.91 -5.90 5.19
C SER A 56 3.30 -7.07 4.42
N PHE A 57 4.10 -8.09 4.08
CA PHE A 57 3.60 -9.31 3.44
C PHE A 57 2.54 -10.01 4.30
N GLN A 58 2.82 -10.23 5.59
CA GLN A 58 1.89 -10.88 6.50
C GLN A 58 0.60 -10.08 6.68
N LYS A 59 0.69 -8.74 6.74
CA LYS A 59 -0.50 -7.88 6.82
C LYS A 59 -1.38 -8.05 5.58
N VAL A 60 -0.83 -7.98 4.37
CA VAL A 60 -1.59 -8.22 3.13
C VAL A 60 -2.18 -9.63 3.12
N ALA A 61 -1.40 -10.65 3.46
CA ALA A 61 -1.86 -12.04 3.48
C ALA A 61 -2.94 -12.33 4.55
N SER A 62 -3.05 -11.50 5.59
CA SER A 62 -4.10 -11.61 6.61
C SER A 62 -5.40 -10.91 6.26
N MET A 63 -5.43 -10.11 5.18
CA MET A 63 -6.64 -9.44 4.74
C MET A 63 -7.56 -10.46 4.04
N ASP A 64 -8.86 -10.37 4.29
CA ASP A 64 -9.87 -11.24 3.66
C ASP A 64 -10.21 -10.74 2.23
N VAL A 65 -9.17 -10.58 1.41
CA VAL A 65 -9.24 -10.10 0.03
C VAL A 65 -8.38 -11.00 -0.86
N GLY A 66 -8.69 -11.03 -2.15
CA GLY A 66 -7.81 -11.65 -3.14
C GLY A 66 -6.45 -10.96 -3.16
N TRP A 67 -5.41 -11.68 -3.60
CA TRP A 67 -4.07 -11.11 -3.72
C TRP A 67 -4.10 -9.84 -4.58
N PRO A 68 -3.72 -8.66 -4.05
CA PRO A 68 -4.06 -7.38 -4.68
C PRO A 68 -3.11 -6.98 -5.83
N TYR A 69 -1.96 -7.64 -5.95
CA TYR A 69 -0.94 -7.27 -6.94
C TYR A 69 -1.04 -8.16 -8.18
N GLN A 70 -1.28 -7.53 -9.33
CA GLN A 70 -1.20 -8.15 -10.65
C GLN A 70 -0.08 -7.46 -11.42
N ILE A 71 1.14 -7.95 -11.23
CA ILE A 71 2.37 -7.52 -11.90
C ILE A 71 2.85 -8.60 -12.86
#